data_AF-A0A7G1I9M5-F1
#
_entry.id   AF-A0A7G1I9M5-F1
#
_cell.length_a   1.000
_cell.length_b   1.000
_cell.length_c   1.000
_cell.angle_alpha   90.00
_cell.angle_beta   90.00
_cell.angle_gamma   90.00
#
_symmetry.space_group_name_H-M   'P 1'
#
loop_
_entity.id
_entity.type
_entity.pdbx_description
1 polymer ?
#
loop_
_entity_poly.entity_id
_entity_poly.type
_entity_poly.pdbx_seq_one_letter_code
_entity_poly.pdbx_strand_id
1 'polypeptide(L)'
;MAAVLQPLGVVVAPPGSFNNELGHPWTVLRAGRDTDYLILEMSARHPGNIAALAQIATPAIGVVLNVGTAHLGEFGSREAIARTKSELPQAVPQSGVVILNADDPAVAAMAEVTAARVVRVSRGSTGDVWAGPVSLDELARPQFTVHAGATQAEVRLGVYGDHQVSNALCAAAVALECGATLDQVATALGGAGPVSRHRMQVTTRADGVTVIDDAYNANPDSMGPVCRRWPGSPAAAPAPGPTSPPNGAVGRFWGRWLNSARTPLPSMTASAGSRCV
;
A
#
# COMPACT_ATOMS: atom_id res chain seq x y z
N MET A 1 -3.19 -9.10 2.58
CA MET A 1 -3.28 -10.29 1.70
C MET A 1 -2.99 -11.57 2.46
N ALA A 2 -1.79 -11.80 3.01
CA ALA A 2 -1.50 -13.05 3.72
C ALA A 2 -2.56 -13.41 4.78
N ALA A 3 -2.94 -12.46 5.63
CA ALA A 3 -3.97 -12.67 6.66
C ALA A 3 -5.32 -13.17 6.12
N VAL A 4 -5.74 -12.72 4.92
CA VAL A 4 -7.03 -13.11 4.34
C VAL A 4 -6.97 -14.40 3.52
N LEU A 5 -5.76 -14.86 3.14
CA LEU A 5 -5.57 -16.12 2.42
C LEU A 5 -5.17 -17.28 3.34
N GLN A 6 -4.56 -17.00 4.50
CA GLN A 6 -4.17 -18.01 5.49
C GLN A 6 -5.31 -18.96 5.91
N PRO A 7 -6.58 -18.51 6.06
CA PRO A 7 -7.68 -19.41 6.37
C PRO A 7 -8.06 -20.36 5.23
N LEU A 8 -7.65 -20.07 3.99
CA LEU A 8 -7.99 -20.85 2.80
C LEU A 8 -6.94 -21.91 2.46
N GLY A 9 -5.69 -21.73 2.91
CA GLY A 9 -4.59 -22.63 2.57
C GLY A 9 -3.22 -22.14 3.04
N VAL A 10 -2.18 -22.87 2.64
CA VAL A 10 -0.79 -22.59 2.97
C VAL A 10 -0.29 -21.40 2.16
N VAL A 11 0.12 -20.34 2.85
CA VAL A 11 0.59 -19.08 2.26
C VAL A 11 2.10 -18.92 2.42
N VAL A 12 2.78 -18.65 1.31
CA VAL A 12 4.16 -18.13 1.30
C VAL A 12 4.14 -16.66 0.86
N ALA A 13 4.82 -15.81 1.64
CA ALA A 13 4.90 -14.37 1.40
C ALA A 13 6.32 -13.85 1.72
N PRO A 14 6.76 -12.73 1.09
CA PRO A 14 8.08 -12.18 1.31
C PRO A 14 8.21 -11.66 2.75
N PRO A 15 9.33 -11.92 3.44
CA PRO A 15 9.65 -11.26 4.69
C PRO A 15 10.10 -9.83 4.39
N GLY A 16 9.46 -8.82 4.99
CA GLY A 16 9.85 -7.42 4.81
C GLY A 16 9.82 -6.96 3.35
N SER A 17 10.90 -6.35 2.87
CA SER A 17 11.02 -5.81 1.50
C SER A 17 11.81 -6.71 0.54
N PHE A 18 11.57 -8.02 0.57
CA PHE A 18 12.16 -8.98 -0.37
C PHE A 18 11.40 -8.95 -1.71
N ASN A 19 11.48 -7.80 -2.39
CA ASN A 19 10.62 -7.43 -3.52
C ASN A 19 11.41 -6.97 -4.76
N ASN A 20 12.72 -7.20 -4.78
CA ASN A 20 13.63 -6.83 -5.86
C ASN A 20 14.21 -8.09 -6.55
N GLU A 21 15.16 -7.90 -7.47
CA GLU A 21 15.80 -8.95 -8.26
C GLU A 21 16.47 -10.07 -7.45
N LEU A 22 16.72 -9.85 -6.15
CA LEU A 22 17.28 -10.86 -5.25
C LEU A 22 16.22 -11.44 -4.30
N GLY A 23 15.44 -10.57 -3.65
CA GLY A 23 14.45 -10.99 -2.65
C GLY A 23 13.25 -11.71 -3.26
N HIS A 24 12.87 -11.34 -4.48
CA HIS A 24 11.72 -11.93 -5.16
C HIS A 24 11.99 -13.41 -5.52
N PRO A 25 13.08 -13.79 -6.24
CA PRO A 25 13.42 -15.20 -6.47
C PRO A 25 13.57 -15.99 -5.18
N TRP A 26 14.16 -15.39 -4.14
CA TRP A 26 14.31 -16.05 -2.85
C TRP A 26 12.96 -16.42 -2.24
N THR A 27 11.95 -15.54 -2.35
CA THR A 27 10.59 -15.82 -1.87
C THR A 27 9.93 -16.92 -2.70
N VAL A 28 10.11 -16.90 -4.03
CA VAL A 28 9.62 -17.95 -4.94
C VAL A 28 10.19 -19.32 -4.56
N LEU A 29 11.49 -19.41 -4.26
CA LEU A 29 12.16 -20.66 -3.88
C LEU A 29 11.70 -21.23 -2.52
N ARG A 30 10.92 -20.49 -1.74
CA ARG A 30 10.30 -20.98 -0.50
C ARG A 30 8.98 -21.69 -0.72
N ALA A 31 8.35 -21.50 -1.89
CA ALA A 31 7.14 -22.23 -2.24
C ALA A 31 7.48 -23.71 -2.45
N GLY A 32 6.66 -24.59 -1.88
CA GLY A 32 6.75 -26.03 -2.00
C GLY A 32 5.50 -26.62 -2.64
N ARG A 33 5.44 -27.96 -2.70
CA ARG A 33 4.26 -28.68 -3.25
C ARG A 33 2.99 -28.43 -2.45
N ASP A 34 3.12 -28.13 -1.17
CA ASP A 34 1.99 -27.87 -0.28
C ASP A 34 1.61 -26.39 -0.23
N THR A 35 2.19 -25.53 -1.06
CA THR A 35 1.87 -24.08 -1.09
C THR A 35 0.66 -23.83 -1.98
N ASP A 36 -0.44 -23.38 -1.38
CA ASP A 36 -1.66 -23.01 -2.09
C ASP A 36 -1.56 -21.59 -2.67
N TYR A 37 -0.93 -20.66 -1.93
CA TYR A 37 -0.83 -19.25 -2.31
C TYR A 37 0.59 -18.70 -2.16
N LEU A 38 1.13 -18.17 -3.25
CA LEU A 38 2.40 -17.43 -3.28
C LEU A 38 2.11 -15.94 -3.49
N ILE A 39 2.39 -15.12 -2.48
CA ILE A 39 2.26 -13.66 -2.54
C ILE A 39 3.63 -13.07 -2.83
N LEU A 40 3.74 -12.15 -3.80
CA LEU A 40 5.00 -11.55 -4.20
C LEU A 40 4.86 -10.04 -4.36
N GLU A 41 5.49 -9.27 -3.46
CA GLU A 41 5.59 -7.82 -3.67
C GLU A 41 6.64 -7.54 -4.76
N MET A 42 6.36 -6.59 -5.66
CA MET A 42 7.27 -6.20 -6.76
C MET A 42 7.64 -4.72 -6.67
N SER A 43 8.93 -4.45 -6.52
CA SER A 43 9.51 -3.11 -6.58
C SER A 43 9.99 -2.77 -7.98
N ALA A 44 10.08 -1.47 -8.27
CA ALA A 44 10.65 -0.96 -9.50
C ALA A 44 11.45 0.30 -9.22
N ARG A 45 12.62 0.42 -9.87
CA ARG A 45 13.40 1.66 -9.96
C ARG A 45 13.53 2.16 -11.39
N HIS A 46 13.34 1.26 -12.36
CA HIS A 46 13.42 1.54 -13.78
C HIS A 46 12.30 0.78 -14.53
N PRO A 47 11.91 1.28 -15.71
CA PRO A 47 11.07 0.52 -16.64
C PRO A 47 11.66 -0.88 -16.93
N GLY A 48 10.80 -1.88 -17.01
CA GLY A 48 11.12 -3.29 -17.23
C GLY A 48 11.39 -4.10 -15.95
N ASN A 49 11.53 -3.45 -14.78
CA ASN A 49 11.77 -4.17 -13.53
C ASN A 49 10.59 -5.06 -13.12
N ILE A 50 9.35 -4.55 -13.21
CA ILE A 50 8.17 -5.34 -12.83
C ILE A 50 7.95 -6.45 -13.83
N ALA A 51 8.12 -6.17 -15.14
CA ALA A 51 8.05 -7.18 -16.18
C ALA A 51 9.07 -8.32 -15.94
N ALA A 52 10.32 -7.98 -15.58
CA ALA A 52 11.35 -8.97 -15.29
C ALA A 52 11.00 -9.83 -14.05
N LEU A 53 10.48 -9.22 -12.98
CA LEU A 53 10.05 -9.96 -11.79
C LEU A 53 8.86 -10.88 -12.09
N ALA A 54 7.86 -10.39 -12.84
CA ALA A 54 6.70 -11.20 -13.24
C ALA A 54 7.05 -12.36 -14.19
N GLN A 55 8.19 -12.30 -14.89
CA GLN A 55 8.68 -13.44 -15.66
C GLN A 55 9.25 -14.56 -14.80
N ILE A 56 9.77 -14.25 -13.60
CA ILE A 56 10.33 -15.24 -12.67
C ILE A 56 9.21 -16.09 -12.08
N ALA A 57 8.10 -15.45 -11.71
CA ALA A 57 6.88 -16.11 -11.27
C ALA A 57 5.68 -15.37 -11.87
N THR A 58 5.08 -15.96 -12.91
CA THR A 58 3.95 -15.36 -13.61
C THR A 58 2.72 -15.29 -12.70
N PRO A 59 2.19 -14.09 -12.42
CA PRO A 59 1.06 -13.94 -11.51
C PRO A 59 -0.25 -14.39 -12.15
N ALA A 60 -1.05 -15.14 -11.40
CA ALA A 60 -2.44 -15.42 -11.75
C ALA A 60 -3.37 -14.25 -11.37
N ILE A 61 -3.01 -13.52 -10.32
CA ILE A 61 -3.71 -12.31 -9.85
C ILE A 61 -2.66 -11.21 -9.70
N GLY A 62 -2.88 -10.05 -10.32
CA GLY A 62 -2.02 -8.87 -10.16
C GLY A 62 -2.78 -7.72 -9.50
N VAL A 63 -2.16 -7.03 -8.55
CA VAL A 63 -2.80 -5.96 -7.78
C VAL A 63 -1.97 -4.68 -7.83
N VAL A 64 -2.62 -3.58 -8.22
CA VAL A 64 -2.00 -2.25 -8.18
C VAL A 64 -2.76 -1.36 -7.20
N LEU A 65 -2.06 -0.92 -6.15
CA LEU A 65 -2.69 -0.19 -5.04
C LEU A 65 -2.80 1.32 -5.30
N ASN A 66 -1.74 1.93 -5.82
CA ASN A 66 -1.65 3.36 -6.11
C ASN A 66 -0.44 3.68 -7.01
N VAL A 67 -0.48 4.89 -7.59
CA VAL A 67 0.65 5.59 -8.21
C VAL A 67 0.89 6.88 -7.42
N GLY A 68 1.67 6.77 -6.34
CA GLY A 68 2.19 7.92 -5.59
C GLY A 68 3.42 8.56 -6.23
N THR A 69 4.04 9.48 -5.49
CA THR A 69 5.22 10.26 -5.91
C THR A 69 6.57 9.65 -5.52
N ALA A 70 6.56 8.44 -4.99
CA ALA A 70 7.78 7.75 -4.61
C ALA A 70 8.68 7.51 -5.84
N HIS A 71 10.00 7.63 -5.66
CA HIS A 71 10.99 7.48 -6.74
C HIS A 71 10.83 8.49 -7.88
N LEU A 72 10.13 9.62 -7.68
CA LEU A 72 10.01 10.66 -8.70
C LEU A 72 11.38 11.17 -9.20
N GLY A 73 12.40 11.19 -8.34
CA GLY A 73 13.76 11.53 -8.74
C GLY A 73 14.43 10.50 -9.66
N GLU A 74 14.08 9.21 -9.56
CA GLU A 74 14.61 8.13 -10.40
C GLU A 74 13.81 7.98 -11.70
N PHE A 75 12.48 8.06 -11.61
CA PHE A 75 11.56 7.91 -12.76
C PHE A 75 11.35 9.21 -13.56
N GLY A 76 11.67 10.36 -12.99
CA GLY A 76 11.49 11.68 -13.61
C GLY A 76 10.06 12.21 -13.60
N SER A 77 9.03 11.34 -13.73
CA SER A 77 7.63 11.76 -13.75
C SER A 77 6.65 10.73 -13.17
N ARG A 78 5.47 11.18 -12.74
CA ARG A 78 4.41 10.28 -12.24
C ARG A 78 3.86 9.38 -13.35
N GLU A 79 3.84 9.87 -14.58
CA GLU A 79 3.44 9.12 -15.77
C GLU A 79 4.43 7.99 -16.07
N ALA A 80 5.73 8.20 -15.84
CA ALA A 80 6.75 7.16 -15.96
C ALA A 80 6.59 6.08 -14.87
N ILE A 81 6.25 6.49 -13.63
CA ILE A 81 5.91 5.56 -12.55
C ILE A 81 4.67 4.74 -12.93
N ALA A 82 3.60 5.40 -13.40
CA ALA A 82 2.37 4.74 -13.83
C ALA A 82 2.65 3.71 -14.94
N ARG A 83 3.39 4.11 -15.99
CA ARG A 83 3.77 3.24 -17.10
C ARG A 83 4.55 2.01 -16.64
N THR A 84 5.52 2.20 -15.74
CA THR A 84 6.31 1.08 -15.19
C THR A 84 5.43 0.16 -14.36
N LYS A 85 4.48 0.70 -13.60
CA LYS A 85 3.54 -0.11 -12.82
C LYS A 85 2.53 -0.88 -13.67
N SER A 86 2.17 -0.36 -14.83
CA SER A 86 1.31 -1.06 -15.80
C SER A 86 1.92 -2.36 -16.31
N GLU A 87 3.22 -2.58 -16.14
CA GLU A 87 3.88 -3.85 -16.48
C GLU A 87 3.28 -5.04 -15.71
N LEU A 88 2.80 -4.84 -14.47
CA LEU A 88 2.17 -5.94 -13.71
C LEU A 88 0.83 -6.36 -14.33
N PRO A 89 -0.16 -5.45 -14.54
CA PRO A 89 -1.38 -5.77 -15.28
C PRO A 89 -1.15 -6.39 -16.67
N GLN A 90 -0.09 -5.98 -17.37
CA GLN A 90 0.29 -6.53 -18.68
C GLN A 90 0.86 -7.96 -18.60
N ALA A 91 1.50 -8.31 -17.49
CA ALA A 91 2.10 -9.62 -17.28
C ALA A 91 1.09 -10.69 -16.82
N VAL A 92 -0.08 -10.30 -16.32
CA VAL A 92 -1.15 -11.23 -15.95
C VAL A 92 -1.78 -11.80 -17.24
N PRO A 93 -1.87 -13.14 -17.40
CA PRO A 93 -2.46 -13.75 -18.59
C PRO A 93 -3.97 -13.49 -18.68
N GLN A 94 -4.55 -13.69 -19.86
CA GLN A 94 -5.99 -13.51 -20.09
C GLN A 94 -6.87 -14.37 -19.16
N SER A 95 -6.38 -15.53 -18.72
CA SER A 95 -7.05 -16.41 -17.75
C SER A 95 -6.98 -15.91 -16.31
N GLY A 96 -6.19 -14.87 -16.03
CA GLY A 96 -5.97 -14.30 -14.70
C GLY A 96 -6.88 -13.10 -14.41
N VAL A 97 -6.58 -12.44 -13.30
CA VAL A 97 -7.36 -11.30 -12.77
C VAL A 97 -6.43 -10.15 -12.40
N VAL A 98 -6.83 -8.92 -12.71
CA VAL A 98 -6.15 -7.71 -12.26
C VAL A 98 -7.06 -6.90 -11.35
N ILE A 99 -6.59 -6.62 -10.14
CA ILE A 99 -7.30 -5.82 -9.15
C ILE A 99 -6.74 -4.41 -9.15
N LEU A 100 -7.59 -3.44 -9.45
CA LEU A 100 -7.23 -2.03 -9.60
C LEU A 100 -7.99 -1.17 -8.60
N ASN A 101 -7.24 -0.34 -7.87
CA ASN A 101 -7.83 0.73 -7.07
C ASN A 101 -8.36 1.84 -7.99
N ALA A 102 -9.69 1.91 -8.12
CA ALA A 102 -10.37 2.86 -8.98
C ALA A 102 -10.32 4.31 -8.44
N ASP A 103 -9.95 4.50 -7.17
CA ASP A 103 -9.83 5.84 -6.57
C ASP A 103 -8.54 6.56 -7.02
N ASP A 104 -7.57 5.85 -7.59
CA ASP A 104 -6.40 6.46 -8.23
C ASP A 104 -6.56 6.43 -9.76
N PRO A 105 -6.75 7.58 -10.44
CA PRO A 105 -6.97 7.62 -11.88
C PRO A 105 -5.87 6.95 -12.71
N ALA A 106 -4.61 7.01 -12.25
CA ALA A 106 -3.49 6.38 -12.96
C ALA A 106 -3.54 4.85 -12.87
N VAL A 107 -4.04 4.32 -11.74
CA VAL A 107 -4.29 2.89 -11.56
C VAL A 107 -5.53 2.46 -12.33
N ALA A 108 -6.62 3.24 -12.27
CA ALA A 108 -7.85 2.96 -12.98
C ALA A 108 -7.63 2.83 -14.50
N ALA A 109 -6.79 3.69 -15.07
CA ALA A 109 -6.41 3.66 -16.49
C ALA A 109 -5.66 2.37 -16.90
N MET A 110 -5.07 1.62 -15.95
CA MET A 110 -4.38 0.36 -16.27
C MET A 110 -5.34 -0.74 -16.74
N ALA A 111 -6.65 -0.56 -16.58
CA ALA A 111 -7.66 -1.44 -17.15
C ALA A 111 -7.60 -1.50 -18.68
N GLU A 112 -7.06 -0.47 -19.34
CA GLU A 112 -6.98 -0.38 -20.81
C GLU A 112 -5.80 -1.17 -21.40
N VAL A 113 -4.84 -1.58 -20.56
CA VAL A 113 -3.58 -2.20 -21.01
C VAL A 113 -3.41 -3.64 -20.55
N THR A 114 -4.39 -4.21 -19.85
CA THR A 114 -4.40 -5.62 -19.47
C THR A 114 -5.33 -6.43 -20.37
N ALA A 115 -4.94 -7.68 -20.66
CA ALA A 115 -5.81 -8.65 -21.30
C ALA A 115 -6.63 -9.49 -20.30
N ALA A 116 -6.29 -9.40 -19.01
CA ALA A 116 -6.93 -10.15 -17.93
C ALA A 116 -8.28 -9.53 -17.52
N ARG A 117 -9.08 -10.27 -16.77
CA ARG A 117 -10.32 -9.73 -16.20
C ARG A 117 -9.98 -8.67 -15.14
N VAL A 118 -10.64 -7.51 -15.21
CA VAL A 118 -10.42 -6.42 -14.25
C VAL A 118 -11.46 -6.48 -13.12
N VAL A 119 -10.99 -6.37 -11.88
CA VAL A 119 -11.79 -6.14 -10.67
C VAL A 119 -11.44 -4.77 -10.10
N ARG A 120 -12.42 -3.90 -9.96
CA ARG A 120 -12.26 -2.54 -9.46
C ARG A 120 -12.63 -2.46 -8.00
N VAL A 121 -11.70 -1.91 -7.21
CA VAL A 121 -11.96 -1.59 -5.81
C VAL A 121 -12.07 -0.09 -5.59
N SER A 122 -12.96 0.35 -4.71
CA SER A 122 -13.11 1.78 -4.40
C SER A 122 -13.62 2.01 -2.98
N ARG A 123 -13.13 3.08 -2.34
CA ARG A 123 -13.71 3.61 -1.10
C ARG A 123 -14.72 4.73 -1.32
N GLY A 124 -14.76 5.32 -2.52
CA GLY A 124 -15.49 6.56 -2.82
C GLY A 124 -16.68 6.38 -3.75
N SER A 125 -16.76 5.26 -4.47
CA SER A 125 -17.85 4.94 -5.39
C SER A 125 -18.22 3.47 -5.30
N THR A 126 -19.39 3.12 -5.85
CA THR A 126 -19.72 1.73 -6.10
C THR A 126 -18.75 1.16 -7.14
N GLY A 127 -18.35 -0.10 -6.94
CA GLY A 127 -17.44 -0.85 -7.79
C GLY A 127 -17.69 -2.34 -7.62
N ASP A 128 -16.75 -3.19 -8.07
CA ASP A 128 -16.86 -4.63 -7.88
C ASP A 128 -16.73 -5.01 -6.40
N VAL A 129 -15.78 -4.36 -5.70
CA VAL A 129 -15.62 -4.43 -4.24
C VAL A 129 -15.44 -3.02 -3.68
N TRP A 130 -16.30 -2.58 -2.78
CA TRP A 130 -16.25 -1.20 -2.29
C TRP A 130 -16.57 -1.05 -0.81
N ALA A 131 -16.21 0.09 -0.23
CA ALA A 131 -16.47 0.39 1.18
C ALA A 131 -17.49 1.53 1.35
N GLY A 132 -18.41 1.39 2.31
CA GLY A 132 -19.21 2.52 2.79
C GLY A 132 -20.30 2.12 3.80
N PRO A 133 -20.61 2.97 4.81
CA PRO A 133 -19.87 4.17 5.24
C PRO A 133 -18.57 3.82 5.98
N VAL A 134 -17.57 4.72 5.94
CA VAL A 134 -16.26 4.56 6.61
C VAL A 134 -16.19 5.50 7.82
N SER A 135 -15.78 4.97 8.97
CA SER A 135 -15.48 5.73 10.18
C SER A 135 -14.13 5.28 10.77
N LEU A 136 -13.58 6.06 11.69
CA LEU A 136 -12.38 5.70 12.43
C LEU A 136 -12.73 5.60 13.91
N ASP A 137 -12.14 4.64 14.61
CA ASP A 137 -12.21 4.59 16.06
C ASP A 137 -11.26 5.59 16.74
N GLU A 138 -11.26 5.60 18.08
CA GLU A 138 -10.44 6.50 18.90
C GLU A 138 -8.93 6.35 18.66
N LEU A 139 -8.49 5.19 18.16
CA LEU A 139 -7.10 4.91 17.81
C LEU A 139 -6.82 5.11 16.32
N ALA A 140 -7.74 5.70 15.57
CA ALA A 140 -7.68 5.87 14.12
C ALA A 140 -7.66 4.56 13.33
N ARG A 141 -8.25 3.48 13.86
CA ARG A 141 -8.48 2.22 13.10
C ARG A 141 -9.78 2.30 12.31
N PRO A 142 -9.77 1.98 11.01
CA PRO A 142 -10.98 2.05 10.19
C PRO A 142 -12.05 1.02 10.56
N GLN A 143 -13.31 1.46 10.51
CA GLN A 143 -14.52 0.65 10.56
C GLN A 143 -15.39 0.99 9.36
N PHE A 144 -15.80 -0.02 8.59
CA PHE A 144 -16.59 0.17 7.38
C PHE A 144 -17.37 -1.08 6.99
N THR A 145 -18.42 -0.91 6.20
CA THR A 145 -19.06 -2.04 5.52
C THR A 145 -18.37 -2.26 4.18
N VAL A 146 -17.87 -3.47 3.94
CA VAL A 146 -17.41 -3.92 2.63
C VAL A 146 -18.59 -4.50 1.85
N HIS A 147 -18.67 -4.18 0.57
CA HIS A 147 -19.72 -4.61 -0.35
C HIS A 147 -19.09 -5.34 -1.52
N ALA A 148 -19.65 -6.48 -1.92
CA ALA A 148 -19.29 -7.24 -3.11
C ALA A 148 -20.55 -7.86 -3.72
N GLY A 149 -20.96 -7.38 -4.90
CA GLY A 149 -22.24 -7.75 -5.51
C GLY A 149 -23.42 -7.44 -4.59
N ALA A 150 -24.22 -8.46 -4.27
CA ALA A 150 -25.37 -8.36 -3.36
C ALA A 150 -25.01 -8.66 -1.88
N THR A 151 -23.74 -8.97 -1.60
CA THR A 151 -23.29 -9.32 -0.25
C THR A 151 -22.54 -8.17 0.40
N GLN A 152 -22.68 -8.05 1.71
CA GLN A 152 -21.98 -7.04 2.51
C GLN A 152 -21.59 -7.60 3.88
N ALA A 153 -20.50 -7.08 4.45
CA ALA A 153 -20.05 -7.46 5.79
C ALA A 153 -19.43 -6.26 6.51
N GLU A 154 -19.59 -6.19 7.84
CA GLU A 154 -18.91 -5.17 8.65
C GLU A 154 -17.44 -5.55 8.89
N VAL A 155 -16.54 -4.60 8.66
CA VAL A 155 -15.11 -4.74 8.87
C VAL A 155 -14.64 -3.74 9.91
N ARG A 156 -13.86 -4.22 10.88
CA ARG A 156 -13.15 -3.40 11.86
C ARG A 156 -11.67 -3.74 11.76
N LEU A 157 -10.85 -2.87 11.19
CA LEU A 157 -9.45 -3.20 10.95
C LEU A 157 -8.64 -3.21 12.25
N GLY A 158 -7.74 -4.19 12.38
CA GLY A 158 -6.72 -4.21 13.43
C GLY A 158 -5.52 -3.29 13.17
N VAL A 159 -5.51 -2.58 12.03
CA VAL A 159 -4.44 -1.70 11.58
C VAL A 159 -4.89 -0.23 11.53
N TYR A 160 -3.91 0.67 11.71
CA TYR A 160 -4.15 2.10 11.86
C TYR A 160 -4.11 2.84 10.53
N GLY A 161 -4.94 3.87 10.42
CA GLY A 161 -4.93 4.82 9.33
C GLY A 161 -5.98 4.54 8.26
N ASP A 162 -6.68 5.60 7.87
CA ASP A 162 -7.73 5.60 6.85
C ASP A 162 -7.28 5.05 5.49
N HIS A 163 -6.02 5.27 5.13
CA HIS A 163 -5.43 4.74 3.90
C HIS A 163 -5.50 3.21 3.82
N GLN A 164 -5.59 2.51 4.97
CA GLN A 164 -5.72 1.07 5.03
C GLN A 164 -7.04 0.55 4.47
N VAL A 165 -8.09 1.38 4.33
CA VAL A 165 -9.36 0.94 3.72
C VAL A 165 -9.14 0.46 2.27
N SER A 166 -8.46 1.25 1.43
CA SER A 166 -8.15 0.82 0.04
C SER A 166 -7.28 -0.44 0.01
N ASN A 167 -6.28 -0.54 0.91
CA ASN A 167 -5.44 -1.75 1.01
C ASN A 167 -6.26 -2.98 1.41
N ALA A 168 -7.19 -2.81 2.35
CA ALA A 168 -8.09 -3.86 2.82
C ALA A 168 -9.07 -4.28 1.72
N LEU A 169 -9.59 -3.35 0.93
CA LEU A 169 -10.45 -3.66 -0.22
C LEU A 169 -9.71 -4.44 -1.30
N CYS A 170 -8.46 -4.06 -1.63
CA CYS A 170 -7.63 -4.86 -2.54
C CYS A 170 -7.38 -6.28 -2.00
N ALA A 171 -7.09 -6.42 -0.71
CA ALA A 171 -6.91 -7.73 -0.10
C ALA A 171 -8.22 -8.54 -0.07
N ALA A 172 -9.36 -7.90 0.19
CA ALA A 172 -10.68 -8.51 0.14
C ALA A 172 -10.98 -9.05 -1.26
N ALA A 173 -10.75 -8.24 -2.29
CA ALA A 173 -10.92 -8.66 -3.68
C ALA A 173 -10.06 -9.89 -4.02
N VAL A 174 -8.79 -9.95 -3.60
CA VAL A 174 -7.95 -11.14 -3.79
C VAL A 174 -8.57 -12.37 -3.12
N ALA A 175 -9.00 -12.25 -1.86
CA ALA A 175 -9.54 -13.38 -1.12
C ALA A 175 -10.86 -13.89 -1.71
N LEU A 176 -11.73 -12.99 -2.18
CA LEU A 176 -12.97 -13.33 -2.87
C LEU A 176 -12.69 -14.08 -4.19
N GLU A 177 -11.68 -13.63 -4.95
CA GLU A 177 -11.21 -14.32 -6.16
C GLU A 177 -10.63 -15.72 -5.86
N CYS A 178 -10.09 -15.92 -4.65
CA CYS A 178 -9.64 -17.21 -4.15
C CYS A 178 -10.75 -18.06 -3.50
N GLY A 179 -12.01 -17.62 -3.54
CA GLY A 179 -13.17 -18.38 -3.05
C GLY A 179 -13.54 -18.15 -1.58
N ALA A 180 -12.98 -17.15 -0.91
CA ALA A 180 -13.43 -16.76 0.42
C ALA A 180 -14.86 -16.18 0.38
N THR A 181 -15.61 -16.38 1.46
CA THR A 181 -16.82 -15.59 1.71
C THR A 181 -16.47 -14.22 2.27
N LEU A 182 -17.37 -13.26 2.10
CA LEU A 182 -17.15 -11.91 2.62
C LEU A 182 -17.01 -11.88 4.16
N ASP A 183 -17.70 -12.78 4.87
CA ASP A 183 -17.58 -12.94 6.32
C ASP A 183 -16.20 -13.47 6.75
N GLN A 184 -15.64 -14.43 5.99
CA GLN A 184 -14.27 -14.92 6.21
C GLN A 184 -13.27 -13.79 6.02
N VAL A 185 -13.45 -12.99 4.97
CA VAL A 185 -12.62 -11.81 4.68
C VAL A 185 -12.72 -10.78 5.82
N ALA A 186 -13.93 -10.43 6.26
CA ALA A 186 -14.14 -9.46 7.33
C ALA A 186 -13.48 -9.92 8.64
N THR A 187 -13.66 -11.18 9.00
CA THR A 187 -13.04 -11.80 10.19
C THR A 187 -11.52 -11.74 10.10
N ALA A 188 -10.93 -12.14 8.97
CA ALA A 188 -9.50 -12.17 8.77
C ALA A 188 -8.87 -10.77 8.76
N LEU A 189 -9.54 -9.78 8.15
CA LEU A 189 -9.11 -8.38 8.18
C LEU A 189 -9.17 -7.79 9.60
N GLY A 190 -10.15 -8.19 10.41
CA GLY A 190 -10.24 -7.74 11.80
C GLY A 190 -9.20 -8.38 12.72
N GLY A 191 -8.82 -9.63 12.46
CA GLY A 191 -7.73 -10.31 13.15
C GLY A 191 -6.33 -9.88 12.69
N ALA A 192 -6.20 -9.18 11.56
CA ALA A 192 -4.92 -8.75 11.02
C ALA A 192 -4.36 -7.57 11.82
N GLY A 193 -3.30 -7.81 12.58
CA GLY A 193 -2.52 -6.77 13.28
C GLY A 193 -1.37 -6.20 12.44
N PRO A 194 -0.66 -5.16 12.94
CA PRO A 194 0.54 -4.63 12.30
C PRO A 194 1.65 -5.69 12.22
N VAL A 195 2.02 -6.08 11.00
CA VAL A 195 3.08 -7.10 10.78
C VAL A 195 4.45 -6.47 10.56
N SER A 196 4.50 -5.26 9.99
CA SER A 196 5.75 -4.53 9.76
C SER A 196 6.10 -3.66 10.96
N ARG A 197 7.30 -3.86 11.52
CA ARG A 197 7.84 -2.94 12.52
C ARG A 197 7.98 -1.53 11.94
N HIS A 198 7.83 -0.52 12.80
CA HIS A 198 8.00 0.89 12.44
C HIS A 198 7.02 1.42 11.38
N ARG A 199 5.88 0.75 11.15
CA ARG A 199 4.80 1.23 10.26
C ARG A 199 3.52 1.42 11.05
N MET A 200 3.28 2.66 11.51
CA MET A 200 2.19 2.98 12.42
C MET A 200 2.12 2.02 13.63
N GLN A 201 3.27 1.69 14.20
CA GLN A 201 3.33 0.81 15.37
C GLN A 201 2.98 1.61 16.61
N VAL A 202 1.75 1.43 17.10
CA VAL A 202 1.25 2.11 18.29
C VAL A 202 1.51 1.26 19.52
N THR A 203 2.20 1.82 20.50
CA THR A 203 2.41 1.19 21.82
C THR A 203 2.04 2.18 22.91
N THR A 204 1.33 1.71 23.94
CA THR A 204 1.03 2.53 25.12
C THR A 204 1.96 2.10 26.24
N ARG A 205 2.76 3.06 26.72
CA ARG A 205 3.65 2.86 27.85
C ARG A 205 2.84 2.76 29.15
N ALA A 206 3.46 2.20 30.20
CA ALA A 206 2.83 2.04 31.50
C ALA A 206 2.42 3.37 32.17
N ASP A 207 3.01 4.49 31.75
CA ASP A 207 2.69 5.85 32.20
C ASP A 207 1.56 6.52 31.39
N GLY A 208 0.90 5.76 30.50
CA GLY A 208 -0.22 6.24 29.68
C GLY A 208 0.21 6.98 28.42
N VAL A 209 1.51 7.14 28.15
CA VAL A 209 2.00 7.77 26.91
C VAL A 209 1.86 6.81 25.74
N THR A 210 1.13 7.23 24.70
CA THR A 210 1.05 6.52 23.43
C THR A 210 2.21 6.93 22.52
N VAL A 211 3.03 5.95 22.14
CA VAL A 211 4.13 6.09 21.18
C VAL A 211 3.68 5.54 19.83
N ILE A 212 3.81 6.34 18.78
CA ILE A 212 3.54 5.95 17.40
C ILE A 212 4.88 5.88 16.67
N ASP A 213 5.33 4.67 16.38
CA ASP A 213 6.55 4.42 15.62
C ASP A 213 6.19 4.18 14.14
N ASP A 214 6.34 5.23 13.33
CA ASP A 214 6.22 5.20 11.87
C ASP A 214 7.57 5.47 11.19
N ALA A 215 8.67 5.03 11.82
CA ALA A 215 10.04 5.33 11.39
C ALA A 215 10.55 4.45 10.23
N TYR A 216 9.72 3.58 9.65
CA TYR A 216 10.14 2.69 8.56
C TYR A 216 10.59 3.50 7.34
N ASN A 217 9.76 4.46 6.90
CA ASN A 217 10.10 5.39 5.83
C ASN A 217 9.15 6.60 5.73
N ALA A 218 9.61 7.70 5.10
CA ALA A 218 8.80 8.87 4.75
C ALA A 218 8.80 9.20 3.24
N ASN A 219 7.67 9.69 2.73
CA ASN A 219 7.53 10.42 1.46
C ASN A 219 6.44 11.51 1.61
N PRO A 220 6.30 12.48 0.68
CA PRO A 220 5.31 13.55 0.82
C PRO A 220 3.86 13.06 1.02
N ASP A 221 3.49 11.99 0.32
CA ASP A 221 2.16 11.38 0.39
C ASP A 221 1.92 10.64 1.72
N SER A 222 2.97 10.08 2.34
CA SER A 222 2.88 9.36 3.62
C SER A 222 2.89 10.30 4.83
N MET A 223 3.58 11.44 4.75
CA MET A 223 3.69 12.40 5.87
C MET A 223 2.42 13.24 6.04
N GLY A 224 1.73 13.57 4.94
CA GLY A 224 0.55 14.42 4.97
C GLY A 224 -0.61 13.93 5.85
N PRO A 225 -0.97 12.63 5.81
CA PRO A 225 -2.00 12.05 6.67
C PRO A 225 -1.61 11.97 8.15
N VAL A 226 -0.33 11.70 8.45
CA VAL A 226 0.18 11.54 9.83
C VAL A 226 0.06 12.84 10.63
N CYS A 227 0.40 13.98 10.04
CA CYS A 227 0.34 15.28 10.73
C CYS A 227 -1.07 15.86 10.90
N ARG A 228 -2.07 15.41 10.12
CA ARG A 228 -3.40 16.06 10.05
C ARG A 228 -4.49 15.44 10.92
N ARG A 229 -4.31 14.21 11.42
CA ARG A 229 -5.44 13.39 11.87
C ARG A 229 -5.35 12.88 13.32
N TRP A 230 -4.40 13.38 14.10
CA TRP A 230 -4.31 13.02 15.53
C TRP A 230 -5.10 14.02 16.41
N PRO A 231 -5.98 13.56 17.31
CA PRO A 231 -6.64 14.42 18.28
C PRO A 231 -5.59 15.04 19.21
N GLY A 232 -5.36 16.36 19.10
CA GLY A 232 -4.43 17.12 19.94
C GLY A 232 -3.31 17.87 19.22
N SER A 233 -3.19 17.76 17.88
CA SER A 233 -2.24 18.58 17.12
C SER A 233 -2.75 20.04 16.98
N PRO A 234 -1.99 21.08 17.36
CA PRO A 234 -2.38 22.46 17.06
C PRO A 234 -2.46 22.64 15.53
N ALA A 235 -3.56 23.27 15.07
CA ALA A 235 -3.85 23.48 13.66
C ALA A 235 -2.64 24.12 12.94
N ALA A 236 -2.25 23.53 11.80
CA ALA A 236 -1.20 24.08 10.95
C ALA A 236 -1.62 25.45 10.42
N ALA A 237 -0.79 26.47 10.63
CA ALA A 237 -0.97 27.81 10.06
C ALA A 237 -0.94 27.76 8.51
N PRO A 238 -1.69 28.63 7.82
CA PRO A 238 -1.78 28.60 6.36
C PRO A 238 -0.43 28.98 5.71
N ALA A 239 -0.07 28.28 4.63
CA ALA A 239 1.12 28.54 3.85
C ALA A 239 1.04 29.91 3.13
N PRO A 240 2.12 30.69 3.04
CA PRO A 240 2.15 31.89 2.22
C PRO A 240 2.15 31.52 0.72
N GLY A 241 1.48 32.34 -0.08
CA GLY A 241 1.26 32.14 -1.52
C GLY A 241 2.53 32.17 -2.40
N PRO A 242 2.40 31.87 -3.70
CA PRO A 242 3.51 31.51 -4.55
C PRO A 242 4.29 32.75 -5.00
N THR A 243 5.58 32.81 -4.66
CA THR A 243 6.56 33.65 -5.35
C THR A 243 7.76 32.78 -5.74
N SER A 244 7.97 32.60 -7.04
CA SER A 244 9.21 32.05 -7.61
C SER A 244 10.29 33.14 -7.59
N PRO A 245 11.58 32.85 -7.28
CA PRO A 245 12.53 32.35 -8.30
C PRO A 245 13.68 31.50 -7.70
N PRO A 246 14.86 31.39 -8.37
CA PRO A 246 15.24 30.36 -9.33
C PRO A 246 16.15 29.25 -8.73
N ASN A 247 16.28 28.17 -9.50
CA ASN A 247 17.26 27.07 -9.42
C ASN A 247 18.22 27.00 -8.21
N GLY A 248 18.13 25.88 -7.49
CA GLY A 248 19.27 25.30 -6.78
C GLY A 248 19.33 25.54 -5.28
N ALA A 249 18.29 25.18 -4.51
CA ALA A 249 18.41 24.84 -3.08
C ALA A 249 17.08 24.32 -2.47
N VAL A 250 16.62 23.11 -2.80
CA VAL A 250 15.52 22.44 -2.05
C VAL A 250 16.06 21.74 -0.78
N GLY A 251 17.18 22.23 -0.24
CA GLY A 251 17.88 21.64 0.92
C GLY A 251 17.92 22.52 2.17
N ARG A 252 17.24 23.69 2.22
CA ARG A 252 17.42 24.65 3.33
C ARG A 252 16.17 25.18 4.02
N PHE A 253 14.97 24.63 3.81
CA PHE A 253 13.77 25.11 4.53
C PHE A 253 13.25 24.19 5.64
N TRP A 254 13.84 23.01 5.85
CA TRP A 254 13.37 22.03 6.84
C TRP A 254 14.27 21.96 8.09
N GLY A 255 14.86 23.09 8.50
CA GLY A 255 15.91 23.14 9.53
C GLY A 255 15.80 24.28 10.54
N ARG A 256 14.59 24.76 10.88
CA ARG A 256 14.41 25.81 11.89
C ARG A 256 13.54 25.45 13.10
N TRP A 257 13.26 24.17 13.33
CA TRP A 257 12.55 23.74 14.55
C TRP A 257 13.25 22.67 15.39
N LEU A 258 14.44 22.21 14.99
CA LEU A 258 15.25 21.27 15.78
C LEU A 258 16.74 21.53 15.51
N ASN A 259 17.38 22.36 16.33
CA ASN A 259 18.78 22.17 16.77
C ASN A 259 19.24 23.26 17.75
N SER A 260 19.39 22.88 19.01
CA SER A 260 20.65 23.11 19.72
C SER A 260 21.40 21.76 19.76
N ALA A 261 22.72 21.81 19.57
CA ALA A 261 23.68 20.71 19.43
C ALA A 261 23.87 20.11 18.02
N ARG A 262 25.08 20.33 17.49
CA ARG A 262 25.59 19.94 16.16
C ARG A 262 26.16 18.52 16.19
N THR A 263 25.83 17.72 15.19
CA THR A 263 26.79 16.87 14.43
C THR A 263 26.11 16.37 13.14
N PRO A 264 26.77 16.40 11.95
CA PRO A 264 26.16 15.91 10.72
C PRO A 264 26.37 14.39 10.60
N LEU A 265 25.27 13.63 10.44
CA LEU A 265 25.29 12.23 10.02
C LEU A 265 25.00 12.14 8.51
N PRO A 266 25.58 11.15 7.80
CA PRO A 266 25.47 11.03 6.34
C PRO A 266 24.04 10.71 5.90
N SER A 267 23.67 11.25 4.74
CA SER A 267 22.36 11.09 4.10
C SER A 267 22.07 9.63 3.75
N MET A 268 21.11 9.02 4.44
CA MET A 268 20.45 7.79 4.00
C MET A 268 19.13 8.15 3.31
N THR A 269 19.00 7.82 2.03
CA THR A 269 17.74 7.88 1.29
C THR A 269 16.91 6.65 1.64
N ALA A 270 15.75 6.86 2.25
CA ALA A 270 14.82 5.80 2.62
C ALA A 270 13.57 5.83 1.70
N SER A 271 13.02 4.64 1.37
CA SER A 271 11.99 4.42 0.33
C SER A 271 10.65 3.89 0.88
N ALA A 272 9.54 4.50 0.46
CA ALA A 272 8.16 4.03 0.66
C ALA A 272 7.51 4.22 -0.69
N GLY A 273 7.57 3.16 -1.48
CA GLY A 273 7.10 3.12 -2.85
C GLY A 273 5.59 3.01 -2.95
N SER A 274 5.06 3.58 -4.01
CA SER A 274 3.86 3.11 -4.69
C SER A 274 3.95 1.57 -4.88
N ARG A 275 2.90 0.79 -4.59
CA ARG A 275 3.01 -0.69 -4.45
C ARG A 275 2.29 -1.49 -5.54
N CYS A 276 2.91 -2.61 -5.93
CA CYS A 276 2.41 -3.66 -6.82
C CYS A 276 2.62 -5.01 -6.13
N VAL A 277 1.59 -5.86 -6.10
CA VAL A 277 1.58 -7.16 -5.41
C VAL A 277 0.94 -8.21 -6.31
#